data_AF-A0A8H4X4E7-F1
#
_entry.id   AF-A0A8H4X4E7-F1
#
_cell.length_a   1.000
_cell.length_b   1.000
_cell.length_c   1.000
_cell.angle_alpha   90.00
_cell.angle_beta   90.00
_cell.angle_gamma   90.00
#
_symmetry.space_group_name_H-M   'P 1'
#
loop_
_entity.id
_entity.type
_entity.pdbx_description
1 polymer ?
#
loop_
_entity_poly.entity_id
_entity_poly.type
_entity_poly.pdbx_seq_one_letter_code
_entity_poly.pdbx_strand_id
1 'polypeptide(L)'
;MAASSKSQDRISQIQRSEILVPWCDEFEKMISGMNFDTSKAQELMDYKLETMKKLRSFNDESIPDDSTLASLKSMRMAVAKEMLGCLGNEVTIEPPFFLTWGCNVFIGRGVYINREVSIYDNALVTIEDAVLIGPGVCICTGTHAVDMHSRKEAHGTSFALPIRIEADAWIGARATILPGVTIGRGATVAAGAVVGKDVEPETLVGGVPARFIRRLRDDPL
;
A
#
# COMPACT_ATOMS: atom_id res chain seq x y z
N MET A 1 -0.34 19.13 3.23
CA MET A 1 -0.46 19.53 4.65
C MET A 1 -1.40 18.54 5.33
N ALA A 2 -1.25 18.35 6.64
CA ALA A 2 -2.17 17.50 7.40
C ALA A 2 -3.59 18.08 7.38
N ALA A 3 -4.59 17.20 7.39
CA ALA A 3 -5.99 17.58 7.56
C ALA A 3 -6.23 18.08 8.99
N SER A 4 -7.22 18.96 9.15
CA SER A 4 -7.62 19.50 10.45
C SER A 4 -8.80 18.76 11.09
N SER A 5 -9.44 17.83 10.36
CA SER A 5 -10.62 17.10 10.82
C SER A 5 -10.65 15.68 10.27
N LYS A 6 -11.33 14.79 10.99
CA LYS A 6 -11.55 13.40 10.56
C LYS A 6 -12.36 13.36 9.27
N SER A 7 -12.03 12.42 8.38
CA SER A 7 -12.73 12.19 7.13
C SER A 7 -13.67 11.00 7.27
N GLN A 8 -14.97 11.27 7.34
CA GLN A 8 -15.99 10.21 7.46
C GLN A 8 -15.99 9.28 6.25
N ASP A 9 -15.74 9.80 5.05
CA ASP A 9 -15.61 8.98 3.83
C ASP A 9 -14.48 7.94 3.97
N ARG A 10 -13.28 8.36 4.40
CA ARG A 10 -12.15 7.45 4.59
C ARG A 10 -12.38 6.43 5.69
N ILE A 11 -13.00 6.85 6.80
CA ILE A 11 -13.39 5.95 7.89
C ILE A 11 -14.36 4.89 7.36
N SER A 12 -15.42 5.30 6.64
CA SER A 12 -16.39 4.38 6.05
C SER A 12 -15.77 3.43 5.01
N GLN A 13 -14.75 3.87 4.28
CA GLN A 13 -14.03 3.00 3.36
C GLN A 13 -13.28 1.88 4.10
N ILE A 14 -12.59 2.20 5.20
CA ILE A 14 -11.84 1.24 6.04
C ILE A 14 -12.77 0.33 6.87
N GLN A 15 -13.97 0.79 7.23
CA GLN A 15 -14.99 -0.05 7.87
C GLN A 15 -15.41 -1.26 7.02
N ARG A 16 -15.12 -1.26 5.72
CA ARG A 16 -15.33 -2.41 4.83
C ARG A 16 -14.21 -3.45 4.93
N SER A 17 -13.21 -3.23 5.78
CA SER A 17 -12.16 -4.22 6.01
C SER A 17 -12.77 -5.51 6.52
N GLU A 18 -12.32 -6.63 5.94
CA GLU A 18 -12.75 -7.99 6.26
C GLU A 18 -12.01 -8.57 7.48
N ILE A 19 -11.08 -7.80 8.05
CA ILE A 19 -10.30 -8.17 9.24
C ILE A 19 -10.54 -7.17 10.37
N LEU A 20 -10.05 -7.49 11.57
CA LEU A 20 -10.06 -6.56 12.69
C LEU A 20 -9.29 -5.28 12.33
N VAL A 21 -9.86 -4.14 12.69
CA VAL A 21 -9.26 -2.82 12.56
C VAL A 21 -9.07 -2.24 13.97
N PRO A 22 -7.89 -1.65 14.30
CA PRO A 22 -7.62 -1.10 15.62
C PRO A 22 -8.25 0.29 15.79
N TRP A 23 -9.58 0.34 15.81
CA TRP A 23 -10.32 1.60 15.93
C TRP A 23 -9.99 2.32 17.25
N CYS A 24 -9.34 3.46 17.13
CA CYS A 24 -9.09 4.41 18.21
C CYS A 24 -8.94 5.82 17.62
N ASP A 25 -8.88 6.84 18.48
CA ASP A 25 -8.80 8.24 18.02
C ASP A 25 -7.58 8.52 17.13
N GLU A 26 -6.41 7.98 17.48
CA GLU A 26 -5.18 8.12 16.70
C GLU A 26 -5.25 7.37 15.36
N PHE A 27 -5.91 6.21 15.32
CA PHE A 27 -6.15 5.49 14.06
C PHE A 27 -7.05 6.30 13.12
N GLU A 28 -8.15 6.84 13.64
CA GLU A 28 -9.07 7.67 12.85
C GLU A 28 -8.39 8.93 12.33
N LYS A 29 -7.55 9.59 13.14
CA LYS A 29 -6.71 10.72 12.70
C LYS A 29 -5.78 10.30 11.58
N MET A 30 -5.07 9.18 11.76
CA MET A 30 -4.10 8.63 10.82
C MET A 30 -4.72 8.41 9.43
N ILE A 31 -5.80 7.63 9.33
CA ILE A 31 -6.45 7.35 8.04
C ILE A 31 -7.15 8.59 7.44
N SER A 32 -7.51 9.56 8.29
CA SER A 32 -8.07 10.84 7.86
C SER A 32 -7.02 11.82 7.33
N GLY A 33 -5.74 11.48 7.41
CA GLY A 33 -4.63 12.35 7.02
C GLY A 33 -4.41 13.52 7.95
N MET A 34 -4.92 13.45 9.19
CA MET A 34 -4.55 14.37 10.25
C MET A 34 -3.16 14.00 10.79
N ASN A 35 -2.56 14.90 11.56
CA ASN A 35 -1.40 14.55 12.37
C ASN A 35 -1.80 13.51 13.42
N PHE A 36 -1.01 12.45 13.54
CA PHE A 36 -1.24 11.35 14.48
C PHE A 36 0.06 10.92 15.17
N ASP A 37 -0.08 10.27 16.32
CA ASP A 37 1.00 9.69 17.12
C ASP A 37 0.59 8.31 17.63
N THR A 38 1.05 7.27 16.91
CA THR A 38 0.70 5.88 17.22
C THR A 38 1.22 5.43 18.58
N SER A 39 2.26 6.08 19.12
CA SER A 39 2.83 5.71 20.42
C SER A 39 1.93 6.05 21.60
N LYS A 40 0.91 6.91 21.38
CA LYS A 40 -0.08 7.28 22.40
C LYS A 40 -1.27 6.33 22.51
N ALA A 41 -1.36 5.34 21.62
CA ALA A 41 -2.45 4.36 21.62
C ALA A 41 -1.87 2.94 21.71
N GLN A 42 -2.06 2.30 22.87
CA GLN A 42 -1.53 0.95 23.12
C GLN A 42 -2.15 -0.06 22.15
N GLU A 43 -3.43 0.09 21.80
CA GLU A 43 -4.15 -0.77 20.88
C GLU A 43 -3.52 -0.79 19.48
N LEU A 44 -2.94 0.34 19.05
CA LEU A 44 -2.19 0.40 17.80
C LEU A 44 -0.85 -0.32 17.89
N MET A 45 -0.16 -0.21 19.03
CA MET A 45 1.11 -0.89 19.23
C MET A 45 0.93 -2.41 19.29
N ASP A 46 -0.11 -2.87 19.98
CA ASP A 46 -0.48 -4.28 20.07
C ASP A 46 -0.89 -4.83 18.70
N TYR A 47 -1.73 -4.10 17.97
CA TYR A 47 -2.13 -4.49 16.62
C TYR A 47 -0.94 -4.59 15.67
N LYS A 48 -0.02 -3.62 15.71
CA LYS A 48 1.19 -3.64 14.88
C LYS A 48 2.07 -4.86 15.18
N LEU A 49 2.17 -5.26 16.45
CA LEU A 49 2.88 -6.48 16.84
C LEU A 49 2.22 -7.73 16.24
N GLU A 50 0.90 -7.84 16.28
CA GLU A 50 0.18 -8.96 15.66
C GLU A 50 0.35 -8.99 14.14
N THR A 51 0.31 -7.84 13.46
CA THR A 51 0.62 -7.76 12.03
C THR A 51 2.05 -8.25 11.72
N MET A 52 3.04 -7.89 12.56
CA MET A 52 4.42 -8.37 12.38
C MET A 52 4.53 -9.90 12.55
N LYS A 53 3.78 -10.51 13.48
CA LYS A 53 3.75 -11.97 13.64
C LYS A 53 3.18 -12.67 12.40
N LYS A 54 2.09 -12.14 11.84
CA LYS A 54 1.48 -12.65 10.59
C LYS A 54 2.42 -12.50 9.40
N LEU A 55 3.05 -11.33 9.24
CA LEU A 55 4.07 -11.10 8.21
C LEU A 55 5.25 -12.07 8.31
N ARG A 56 5.70 -12.37 9.54
CA ARG A 56 6.75 -13.38 9.75
C ARG A 56 6.30 -14.74 9.23
N SER A 57 5.09 -15.17 9.60
CA SER A 57 4.53 -16.44 9.11
C SER A 57 4.39 -16.47 7.59
N PHE A 58 4.07 -15.33 6.97
CA PHE A 58 3.96 -15.22 5.51
C PHE A 58 5.33 -15.26 4.81
N ASN A 59 6.34 -14.58 5.36
CA ASN A 59 7.64 -14.39 4.72
C ASN A 59 8.63 -15.53 4.96
N ASP A 60 8.59 -16.14 6.15
CA ASP A 60 9.61 -17.05 6.67
C ASP A 60 8.97 -18.40 7.01
N GLU A 61 8.24 -18.94 6.04
CA GLU A 61 7.58 -20.23 6.15
C GLU A 61 8.59 -21.36 5.83
N SER A 62 8.71 -22.34 6.72
CA SER A 62 9.38 -23.60 6.39
C SER A 62 8.68 -24.22 5.18
N ILE A 63 9.42 -24.70 4.19
CA ILE A 63 8.85 -25.37 3.01
C ILE A 63 8.97 -26.89 3.25
N PRO A 64 7.87 -27.61 3.56
CA PRO A 64 7.87 -29.07 3.61
C PRO A 64 8.33 -29.69 2.29
N ASP A 65 9.03 -30.83 2.35
CA ASP A 65 9.55 -31.54 1.17
C ASP A 65 8.44 -31.99 0.18
N ASP A 66 7.22 -32.20 0.66
CA ASP A 66 6.05 -32.58 -0.13
C ASP A 66 5.26 -31.37 -0.67
N SER A 67 5.76 -30.16 -0.48
CA SER A 67 5.13 -28.93 -0.97
C SER A 67 5.13 -28.83 -2.49
N THR A 68 4.05 -28.27 -3.03
CA THR A 68 3.98 -27.80 -4.42
C THR A 68 3.92 -26.28 -4.43
N LEU A 69 4.20 -25.65 -5.58
CA LEU A 69 3.99 -24.20 -5.72
C LEU A 69 2.54 -23.79 -5.43
N ALA A 70 1.58 -24.66 -5.77
CA ALA A 70 0.16 -24.42 -5.50
C ALA A 70 -0.17 -24.50 -4.00
N SER A 71 0.38 -25.48 -3.26
CA SER A 71 0.16 -25.57 -1.80
C SER A 71 0.82 -24.40 -1.07
N LEU A 72 2.05 -24.03 -1.44
CA LEU A 72 2.73 -22.85 -0.88
C LEU A 72 1.96 -21.56 -1.14
N LYS A 73 1.48 -21.36 -2.39
CA LYS A 73 0.63 -20.22 -2.71
C LYS A 73 -0.62 -20.21 -1.84
N SER A 74 -1.28 -21.36 -1.69
CA SER A 74 -2.54 -21.45 -0.93
C SER A 74 -2.35 -21.12 0.55
N MET A 75 -1.30 -21.66 1.18
CA MET A 75 -0.97 -21.37 2.59
C MET A 75 -0.64 -19.90 2.80
N ARG A 76 0.22 -19.33 1.93
CA ARG A 76 0.55 -17.90 1.98
C ARG A 76 -0.65 -17.00 1.81
N MET A 77 -1.53 -17.30 0.84
CA MET A 77 -2.71 -16.50 0.62
C MET A 77 -3.73 -16.62 1.76
N ALA A 78 -3.76 -17.74 2.48
CA ALA A 78 -4.55 -17.86 3.72
C ALA A 78 -4.03 -16.89 4.80
N VAL A 79 -2.71 -16.83 5.03
CA VAL A 79 -2.11 -15.86 5.96
C VAL A 79 -2.35 -14.42 5.49
N ALA A 80 -2.19 -14.15 4.19
CA ALA A 80 -2.44 -12.82 3.61
C ALA A 80 -3.87 -12.34 3.84
N LYS A 81 -4.86 -13.23 3.75
CA LYS A 81 -6.26 -12.93 4.01
C LYS A 81 -6.54 -12.50 5.45
N GLU A 82 -5.71 -12.93 6.41
CA GLU A 82 -5.83 -12.54 7.81
C GLU A 82 -5.10 -11.23 8.15
N MET A 83 -4.27 -10.71 7.25
CA MET A 83 -3.50 -9.47 7.47
C MET A 83 -3.89 -8.32 6.55
N LEU A 84 -4.60 -8.55 5.44
CA LEU A 84 -4.99 -7.51 4.51
C LEU A 84 -6.45 -7.08 4.71
N GLY A 85 -6.71 -5.80 4.53
CA GLY A 85 -8.02 -5.19 4.70
C GLY A 85 -9.09 -5.81 3.81
N CYS A 86 -8.77 -6.06 2.55
CA CYS A 86 -9.58 -6.85 1.61
C CYS A 86 -8.65 -7.53 0.61
N LEU A 87 -8.96 -8.78 0.26
CA LEU A 87 -8.17 -9.57 -0.67
C LEU A 87 -9.08 -10.28 -1.67
N GLY A 88 -9.07 -9.80 -2.92
CA GLY A 88 -9.82 -10.38 -4.02
C GLY A 88 -9.35 -11.77 -4.44
N ASN A 89 -10.08 -12.35 -5.38
CA ASN A 89 -9.76 -13.66 -5.94
C ASN A 89 -8.56 -13.61 -6.89
N GLU A 90 -7.90 -14.75 -7.07
CA GLU A 90 -6.79 -14.91 -8.03
C GLU A 90 -5.57 -14.01 -7.77
N VAL A 91 -5.44 -13.48 -6.55
CA VAL A 91 -4.28 -12.68 -6.14
C VAL A 91 -3.07 -13.58 -5.88
N THR A 92 -1.88 -13.09 -6.22
CA THR A 92 -0.60 -13.70 -5.84
C THR A 92 0.30 -12.64 -5.22
N ILE A 93 0.86 -12.95 -4.06
CA ILE A 93 1.86 -12.11 -3.38
C ILE A 93 3.10 -12.96 -3.14
N GLU A 94 4.24 -12.53 -3.68
CA GLU A 94 5.51 -13.22 -3.53
C GLU A 94 6.27 -12.71 -2.29
N PRO A 95 6.79 -13.59 -1.42
CA PRO A 95 7.61 -13.17 -0.29
C PRO A 95 9.06 -12.83 -0.71
N PRO A 96 9.77 -11.95 0.02
CA PRO A 96 9.27 -11.25 1.21
C PRO A 96 8.35 -10.08 0.84
N PHE A 97 7.36 -9.84 1.69
CA PHE A 97 6.38 -8.75 1.61
C PHE A 97 6.38 -7.96 2.91
N PHE A 98 6.18 -6.65 2.84
CA PHE A 98 6.22 -5.77 4.01
C PHE A 98 4.94 -4.92 4.11
N LEU A 99 4.35 -4.87 5.29
CA LEU A 99 3.18 -4.05 5.64
C LEU A 99 3.44 -3.26 6.92
N THR A 100 2.72 -2.16 7.11
CA THR A 100 2.67 -1.47 8.41
C THR A 100 1.48 -1.93 9.25
N TRP A 101 0.27 -1.88 8.68
CA TRP A 101 -0.98 -2.24 9.37
C TRP A 101 -1.68 -3.41 8.69
N GLY A 102 -1.75 -3.38 7.37
CA GLY A 102 -2.42 -4.36 6.53
C GLY A 102 -3.94 -4.13 6.39
N CYS A 103 -4.64 -3.76 7.47
CA CYS A 103 -6.08 -3.45 7.42
C CYS A 103 -6.45 -2.26 6.52
N ASN A 104 -5.49 -1.41 6.16
CA ASN A 104 -5.71 -0.29 5.25
C ASN A 104 -5.45 -0.64 3.77
N VAL A 105 -5.12 -1.89 3.46
CA VAL A 105 -4.79 -2.33 2.09
C VAL A 105 -5.94 -3.14 1.51
N PHE A 106 -6.49 -2.66 0.40
CA PHE A 106 -7.61 -3.25 -0.31
C PHE A 106 -7.12 -3.68 -1.70
N ILE A 107 -7.16 -4.98 -1.97
CA ILE A 107 -6.66 -5.57 -3.21
C ILE A 107 -7.82 -6.21 -3.98
N GLY A 108 -7.97 -5.83 -5.25
CA GLY A 108 -8.93 -6.39 -6.20
C GLY A 108 -8.55 -7.79 -6.68
N ARG A 109 -9.15 -8.20 -7.79
CA ARG A 109 -8.99 -9.55 -8.37
C ARG A 109 -7.83 -9.61 -9.35
N GLY A 110 -7.19 -10.77 -9.44
CA GLY A 110 -6.15 -11.02 -10.46
C GLY A 110 -4.90 -10.14 -10.30
N VAL A 111 -4.66 -9.58 -9.11
CA VAL A 111 -3.48 -8.76 -8.81
C VAL A 111 -2.25 -9.65 -8.62
N TYR A 112 -1.13 -9.24 -9.18
CA TYR A 112 0.17 -9.87 -8.95
C TYR A 112 1.12 -8.90 -8.25
N ILE A 113 1.61 -9.28 -7.07
CA ILE A 113 2.59 -8.53 -6.29
C ILE A 113 3.87 -9.35 -6.20
N ASN A 114 4.94 -8.83 -6.80
CA ASN A 114 6.24 -9.50 -6.81
C ASN A 114 7.00 -9.30 -5.48
N ARG A 115 8.17 -9.91 -5.37
CA ARG A 115 9.01 -9.96 -4.17
C ARG A 115 9.47 -8.58 -3.74
N GLU A 116 9.77 -8.44 -2.45
CA GLU A 116 10.33 -7.24 -1.82
C GLU A 116 9.42 -6.01 -1.89
N VAL A 117 8.14 -6.18 -2.17
CA VAL A 117 7.18 -5.07 -2.16
C VAL A 117 6.89 -4.64 -0.72
N SER A 118 6.93 -3.32 -0.51
CA SER A 118 6.66 -2.69 0.78
C SER A 118 5.48 -1.74 0.67
N ILE A 119 4.50 -1.90 1.55
CA ILE A 119 3.33 -1.02 1.66
C ILE A 119 3.30 -0.39 3.06
N TYR A 120 3.53 0.92 3.11
CA TYR A 120 3.40 1.74 4.31
C TYR A 120 2.02 2.39 4.32
N ASP A 121 1.04 1.67 4.85
CA ASP A 121 -0.41 1.92 4.77
C ASP A 121 -0.96 2.71 5.96
N ASN A 122 -0.33 3.83 6.31
CA ASN A 122 -0.88 4.81 7.27
C ASN A 122 -2.13 5.54 6.74
N ALA A 123 -2.54 5.31 5.49
CA ALA A 123 -3.86 5.66 4.96
C ALA A 123 -4.30 4.54 4.01
N LEU A 124 -5.55 4.63 3.53
CA LEU A 124 -6.10 3.66 2.57
C LEU A 124 -5.17 3.50 1.35
N VAL A 125 -4.84 2.24 1.04
CA VAL A 125 -4.20 1.84 -0.21
C VAL A 125 -5.19 0.97 -0.96
N THR A 126 -5.63 1.42 -2.13
CA THR A 126 -6.51 0.66 -3.01
C THR A 126 -5.71 0.21 -4.23
N ILE A 127 -5.65 -1.10 -4.45
CA ILE A 127 -5.08 -1.74 -5.64
C ILE A 127 -6.24 -2.44 -6.33
N GLU A 128 -6.66 -1.95 -7.49
CA GLU A 128 -7.79 -2.51 -8.23
C GLU A 128 -7.43 -3.79 -9.00
N ASP A 129 -8.39 -4.28 -9.77
CA ASP A 129 -8.28 -5.53 -10.52
C ASP A 129 -7.13 -5.53 -11.55
N ALA A 130 -6.52 -6.68 -11.78
CA ALA A 130 -5.52 -6.94 -12.81
C ALA A 130 -4.26 -6.04 -12.75
N VAL A 131 -3.96 -5.44 -11.59
CA VAL A 131 -2.73 -4.67 -11.39
C VAL A 131 -1.52 -5.60 -11.28
N LEU A 132 -0.43 -5.23 -11.95
CA LEU A 132 0.87 -5.90 -11.85
C LEU A 132 1.87 -5.00 -11.10
N ILE A 133 2.46 -5.52 -10.02
CA ILE A 133 3.46 -4.80 -9.21
C ILE A 133 4.79 -5.55 -9.29
N GLY A 134 5.79 -4.89 -9.86
CA GLY A 134 7.15 -5.39 -10.01
C GLY A 134 7.90 -5.52 -8.68
N PRO A 135 9.06 -6.19 -8.68
CA PRO A 135 9.79 -6.47 -7.46
C PRO A 135 10.37 -5.20 -6.85
N GLY A 136 10.41 -5.14 -5.52
CA GLY A 136 11.00 -4.04 -4.76
C GLY A 136 10.22 -2.72 -4.83
N VAL A 137 8.97 -2.72 -5.30
CA VAL A 137 8.14 -1.51 -5.32
C VAL A 137 7.83 -1.05 -3.90
N CYS A 138 7.91 0.26 -3.68
CA CYS A 138 7.57 0.91 -2.41
C CYS A 138 6.32 1.76 -2.58
N ILE A 139 5.28 1.49 -1.80
CA ILE A 139 4.04 2.28 -1.75
C ILE A 139 3.99 2.95 -0.39
N CYS A 140 4.10 4.29 -0.35
CA CYS A 140 4.20 5.03 0.90
C CYS A 140 3.08 6.07 1.03
N THR A 141 2.14 5.84 1.93
CA THR A 141 1.06 6.80 2.22
C THR A 141 1.47 7.86 3.24
N GLY A 142 2.44 7.56 4.11
CA GLY A 142 2.88 8.43 5.19
C GLY A 142 3.90 9.48 4.75
N THR A 143 3.84 10.66 5.34
CA THR A 143 4.84 11.72 5.18
C THR A 143 4.84 12.67 6.37
N HIS A 144 5.75 13.65 6.32
CA HIS A 144 5.89 14.71 7.30
C HIS A 144 5.86 16.06 6.60
N ALA A 145 5.71 17.13 7.38
CA ALA A 145 6.00 18.47 6.87
C ALA A 145 7.43 18.52 6.29
N VAL A 146 7.60 19.21 5.16
CA VAL A 146 8.88 19.25 4.43
C VAL A 146 9.84 20.26 5.06
N ASP A 147 9.32 21.38 5.53
CA ASP A 147 10.12 22.38 6.23
C ASP A 147 10.33 21.98 7.71
N MET A 148 11.43 22.43 8.28
CA MET A 148 11.80 22.10 9.66
C MET A 148 10.83 22.70 10.69
N HIS A 149 10.31 23.91 10.44
CA HIS A 149 9.52 24.65 11.41
C HIS A 149 8.16 23.98 11.61
N SER A 150 7.44 23.69 10.52
CA SER A 150 6.18 22.96 10.59
C SER A 150 6.35 21.53 11.10
N ARG A 151 7.51 20.87 10.88
CA ARG A 151 7.78 19.58 11.57
C ARG A 151 7.89 19.73 13.08
N LYS A 152 8.54 20.79 13.58
CA LYS A 152 8.66 21.06 15.02
C LYS A 152 7.31 21.44 15.62
N GLU A 153 6.52 22.25 14.92
CA GLU A 153 5.16 22.62 15.33
C GLU A 153 4.23 21.40 15.39
N ALA A 154 4.39 20.46 14.45
CA ALA A 154 3.71 19.18 14.48
C ALA A 154 4.30 18.20 15.52
N HIS A 155 5.28 18.62 16.34
CA HIS A 155 5.98 17.77 17.30
C HIS A 155 6.54 16.47 16.69
N GLY A 156 6.97 16.52 15.43
CA GLY A 156 7.49 15.35 14.70
C GLY A 156 6.43 14.36 14.23
N THR A 157 5.13 14.64 14.44
CA THR A 157 4.05 13.77 13.96
C THR A 157 4.05 13.66 12.42
N SER A 158 3.51 12.54 11.94
CA SER A 158 3.27 12.29 10.52
C SER A 158 1.80 12.52 10.17
N PHE A 159 1.55 12.71 8.88
CA PHE A 159 0.22 12.57 8.30
C PHE A 159 0.29 11.65 7.08
N ALA A 160 -0.85 11.13 6.64
CA ALA A 160 -0.91 10.21 5.53
C ALA A 160 -1.96 10.59 4.48
N LEU A 161 -1.69 10.24 3.23
CA LEU A 161 -2.61 10.47 2.12
C LEU A 161 -2.84 9.15 1.38
N PRO A 162 -4.09 8.82 1.04
CA PRO A 162 -4.41 7.55 0.41
C PRO A 162 -3.76 7.41 -0.95
N ILE A 163 -3.49 6.18 -1.37
CA ILE A 163 -2.97 5.86 -2.69
C ILE A 163 -3.97 4.95 -3.41
N ARG A 164 -4.21 5.22 -4.69
CA ARG A 164 -5.02 4.37 -5.56
C ARG A 164 -4.20 3.92 -6.76
N ILE A 165 -4.19 2.62 -7.01
CA ILE A 165 -3.65 2.04 -8.24
C ILE A 165 -4.84 1.42 -8.95
N GLU A 166 -5.28 2.08 -10.01
CA GLU A 166 -6.46 1.66 -10.77
C GLU A 166 -6.16 0.43 -11.63
N ALA A 167 -7.22 -0.21 -12.10
CA ALA A 167 -7.14 -1.51 -12.73
C ALA A 167 -6.26 -1.51 -13.99
N ASP A 168 -5.69 -2.66 -14.30
CA ASP A 168 -4.81 -2.91 -15.45
C ASP A 168 -3.47 -2.13 -15.42
N ALA A 169 -3.18 -1.37 -14.36
CA ALA A 169 -1.92 -0.64 -14.25
C ALA A 169 -0.72 -1.59 -14.00
N TRP A 170 0.44 -1.19 -14.51
CA TRP A 170 1.70 -1.91 -14.29
C TRP A 170 2.74 -1.01 -13.62
N ILE A 171 3.23 -1.44 -12.46
CA ILE A 171 4.26 -0.74 -11.70
C ILE A 171 5.59 -1.48 -11.86
N GLY A 172 6.55 -0.85 -12.52
CA GLY A 172 7.88 -1.38 -12.78
C GLY A 172 8.71 -1.59 -11.51
N ALA A 173 9.71 -2.46 -11.62
CA ALA A 173 10.59 -2.83 -10.50
C ALA A 173 11.19 -1.61 -9.79
N ARG A 174 11.24 -1.65 -8.45
CA ARG A 174 11.85 -0.61 -7.60
C ARG A 174 11.29 0.81 -7.81
N ALA A 175 10.08 0.94 -8.35
CA ALA A 175 9.38 2.23 -8.35
C ALA A 175 8.90 2.59 -6.92
N THR A 176 8.79 3.89 -6.65
CA THR A 176 8.26 4.43 -5.39
C THR A 176 7.02 5.28 -5.68
N ILE A 177 5.89 4.94 -5.06
CA ILE A 177 4.64 5.69 -5.14
C ILE A 177 4.49 6.52 -3.86
N LEU A 178 4.43 7.84 -4.00
CA LEU A 178 4.37 8.78 -2.90
C LEU A 178 2.93 9.07 -2.44
N PRO A 179 2.74 9.69 -1.26
CA PRO A 179 1.43 9.91 -0.67
C PRO A 179 0.47 10.67 -1.58
N GLY A 180 -0.80 10.23 -1.62
CA GLY A 180 -1.86 10.94 -2.32
C GLY A 180 -1.95 10.67 -3.81
N VAL A 181 -1.08 9.82 -4.36
CA VAL A 181 -1.02 9.54 -5.79
C VAL A 181 -2.10 8.55 -6.21
N THR A 182 -2.75 8.87 -7.33
CA THR A 182 -3.55 7.95 -8.14
C THR A 182 -2.77 7.54 -9.39
N ILE A 183 -2.60 6.24 -9.59
CA ILE A 183 -2.11 5.67 -10.85
C ILE A 183 -3.34 5.28 -11.68
N GLY A 184 -3.56 5.99 -12.79
CA GLY A 184 -4.72 5.79 -13.64
C GLY A 184 -4.75 4.42 -14.33
N ARG A 185 -5.96 4.00 -14.70
CA ARG A 185 -6.21 2.70 -15.36
C ARG A 185 -5.26 2.45 -16.52
N GLY A 186 -4.67 1.25 -16.57
CA GLY A 186 -3.79 0.83 -17.66
C GLY A 186 -2.49 1.64 -17.78
N ALA A 187 -2.17 2.52 -16.83
CA ALA A 187 -0.92 3.26 -16.86
C ALA A 187 0.28 2.37 -16.50
N THR A 188 1.44 2.69 -17.08
CA THR A 188 2.70 2.03 -16.79
C THR A 188 3.65 2.99 -16.08
N VAL A 189 4.14 2.57 -14.92
CA VAL A 189 5.23 3.25 -14.21
C VAL A 189 6.52 2.50 -14.52
N ALA A 190 7.49 3.17 -15.15
CA ALA A 190 8.78 2.57 -15.45
C ALA A 190 9.56 2.17 -14.20
N ALA A 191 10.45 1.19 -14.33
CA ALA A 191 11.31 0.76 -13.24
C ALA A 191 12.14 1.92 -12.66
N GLY A 192 12.31 1.93 -11.34
CA GLY A 192 13.07 2.95 -10.60
C GLY A 192 12.42 4.34 -10.53
N ALA A 193 11.21 4.52 -11.04
CA ALA A 193 10.54 5.82 -11.03
C ALA A 193 10.10 6.24 -9.62
N VAL A 194 10.16 7.55 -9.32
CA VAL A 194 9.60 8.13 -8.08
C VAL A 194 8.38 8.97 -8.45
N VAL A 195 7.20 8.42 -8.21
CA VAL A 195 5.92 9.01 -8.62
C VAL A 195 5.38 9.88 -7.50
N GLY A 196 5.45 11.19 -7.69
CA GLY A 196 4.97 12.20 -6.74
C GLY A 196 3.72 12.97 -7.17
N LYS A 197 3.10 12.57 -8.29
CA LYS A 197 1.89 13.18 -8.85
C LYS A 197 1.05 12.09 -9.50
N ASP A 198 -0.24 12.35 -9.62
CA ASP A 198 -1.17 11.46 -10.33
C ASP A 198 -0.68 11.17 -11.75
N VAL A 199 -0.94 9.94 -12.19
CA VAL A 199 -0.57 9.43 -13.50
C VAL A 199 -1.84 9.24 -14.30
N GLU A 200 -1.92 9.90 -15.44
CA GLU A 200 -3.05 9.78 -16.36
C GLU A 200 -3.21 8.34 -16.87
N PRO A 201 -4.45 7.85 -17.06
CA PRO A 201 -4.72 6.54 -17.62
C PRO A 201 -3.98 6.28 -18.94
N GLU A 202 -3.52 5.03 -19.11
CA GLU A 202 -2.84 4.53 -20.32
C GLU A 202 -1.65 5.38 -20.79
N THR A 203 -0.95 5.98 -19.83
CA THR A 203 0.33 6.66 -20.08
C THR A 203 1.50 5.86 -19.52
N LEU A 204 2.66 6.03 -20.15
CA LEU A 204 3.94 5.61 -19.61
C LEU A 204 4.59 6.80 -18.90
N VAL A 205 4.93 6.63 -17.63
CA VAL A 205 5.74 7.60 -16.86
C VAL A 205 7.03 6.96 -16.38
N GLY A 206 8.08 7.77 -16.18
CA GLY A 206 9.35 7.29 -15.64
C GLY A 206 10.27 8.39 -15.14
N GLY A 207 11.33 8.01 -14.42
CA GLY A 207 12.37 8.91 -13.92
C GLY A 207 12.22 9.33 -12.45
N VAL A 208 13.18 10.13 -11.98
CA VAL A 208 13.24 10.66 -10.61
C VAL A 208 13.41 12.19 -10.67
N PRO A 209 12.35 12.97 -10.42
CA PRO A 209 10.94 12.54 -10.25
C PRO A 209 10.31 12.03 -11.55
N ALA A 210 9.26 11.21 -11.44
CA ALA A 210 8.58 10.63 -12.58
C ALA A 210 7.96 11.70 -13.49
N ARG A 211 8.06 11.51 -14.80
CA ARG A 211 7.51 12.37 -15.85
C ARG A 211 6.83 11.54 -16.91
N PHE A 212 5.83 12.13 -17.56
CA PHE A 212 5.23 11.58 -18.77
C PHE A 212 6.30 11.30 -19.82
N ILE A 213 6.24 10.12 -20.42
CA ILE A 213 7.09 9.68 -21.53
C ILE A 213 6.26 9.64 -22.81
N ARG A 214 5.17 8.87 -22.82
CA ARG A 214 4.27 8.71 -23.97
C ARG A 214 2.92 8.13 -23.56
N ARG A 215 1.96 8.10 -24.49
CA ARG A 215 0.74 7.30 -24.37
C ARG A 215 1.00 5.86 -24.84
N LEU A 216 0.36 4.88 -24.22
CA LEU A 216 0.58 3.46 -24.49
C LEU A 216 -0.17 2.97 -25.73
N ARG A 217 -1.34 3.55 -26.02
CA ARG A 217 -2.13 3.22 -27.22
C ARG A 217 -1.47 3.60 -28.55
N ASP A 218 -0.37 4.36 -28.51
CA ASP A 218 0.33 4.81 -29.71
C ASP A 218 1.52 3.91 -30.09
N ASP A 219 1.97 2.99 -29.20
CA ASP A 219 3.10 2.09 -29.48
C ASP A 219 3.20 0.92 -28.46
N PRO A 220 3.06 -0.35 -28.86
CA PRO A 220 3.06 -1.50 -27.94
C PRO A 220 4.45 -2.01 -27.51
N LEU A 221 5.53 -1.25 -27.74
CA LEU A 221 6.92 -1.64 -27.38
C LEU A 221 7.05 -2.45 -26.08
#